data_AF-A0AAU9K5A0-F1
#
_entry.id   AF-A0AAU9K5A0-F1
#
_cell.length_a   1.000
_cell.length_b   1.000
_cell.length_c   1.000
_cell.angle_alpha   90.00
_cell.angle_beta   90.00
_cell.angle_gamma   90.00
#
_symmetry.space_group_name_H-M   'P 1'
#
loop_
_entity.id
_entity.type
_entity.pdbx_description
1 polymer ?
#
loop_
_entity_poly.entity_id
_entity_poly.type
_entity_poly.pdbx_seq_one_letter_code
_entity_poly.pdbx_strand_id
1 'polypeptide(L)'
;MVSEVENWTLPSLQQICYEVLAEFSGYLCEVDPISDEGVLSICAKSTPFGLINIEELLSQGEVDRYIDTNEFWERLYKEKLRQDPKYLIPEREILKGEDYYRQAYLASYLKNELENRTLDDEDLERFINMCSGNLKLVSIGRFAGVNLEYLLSLFPKALHLSLKDSKVGPQAGGIIRNYIERNKYLQTLNLKSCELGDAGAGEIAQAIAKTRSLRSLDMAFNDISLAGVRTLCEAILVNNSLGIIDLSRNIWGPRELKPASNLAKQMKQAKNLIIKIV
;
A
#
# COMPACT_ATOMS: atom_id res chain seq x y z
N MET A 1 32.03 30.01 19.09
CA MET A 1 32.00 28.74 18.34
C MET A 1 30.57 28.26 18.38
N VAL A 2 29.83 28.66 17.36
CA VAL A 2 28.44 28.25 17.13
C VAL A 2 28.55 26.93 16.36
N SER A 3 28.11 25.82 16.96
CA SER A 3 27.85 24.59 16.21
C SER A 3 26.38 24.65 15.83
N GLU A 4 26.13 25.03 14.57
CA GLU A 4 24.82 24.96 13.95
C GLU A 4 24.34 23.52 13.99
N VAL A 5 23.26 23.30 14.70
CA VAL A 5 22.43 22.11 14.55
C VAL A 5 21.82 22.27 13.17
N GLU A 6 22.29 21.47 12.20
CA GLU A 6 21.62 21.33 10.90
C GLU A 6 20.17 20.90 11.18
N ASN A 7 19.25 21.85 11.04
CA ASN A 7 17.82 21.56 11.01
C ASN A 7 17.55 20.91 9.66
N TRP A 8 17.62 19.59 9.61
CA TRP A 8 17.10 18.79 8.51
C TRP A 8 15.57 18.94 8.50
N THR A 9 15.08 20.00 7.85
CA THR A 9 13.66 20.15 7.54
C THR A 9 13.30 19.08 6.53
N LEU A 10 12.31 18.23 6.88
CA LEU A 10 11.71 17.27 5.95
C LEU A 10 11.42 17.97 4.60
N PRO A 11 11.87 17.42 3.46
CA PRO A 11 11.54 17.93 2.15
C PRO A 11 10.03 18.13 2.02
N SER A 12 9.60 19.24 1.43
CA SER A 12 8.18 19.45 1.18
C SER A 12 7.67 18.33 0.25
N LEU A 13 6.39 17.96 0.34
CA LEU A 13 5.75 17.01 -0.58
C LEU A 13 6.00 17.38 -2.06
N GLN A 14 6.25 18.65 -2.33
CA GLN A 14 6.68 19.27 -3.58
C GLN A 14 8.05 18.74 -4.05
N GLN A 15 9.07 18.79 -3.19
CA GLN A 15 10.45 18.36 -3.48
C GLN A 15 10.52 16.89 -3.87
N ILE A 16 9.70 16.04 -3.25
CA ILE A 16 9.68 14.61 -3.54
C ILE A 16 8.85 14.29 -4.80
N CYS A 17 7.80 15.07 -5.07
CA CYS A 17 7.16 15.01 -6.39
C CYS A 17 8.17 15.38 -7.49
N TYR A 18 9.08 16.32 -7.22
CA TYR A 18 10.13 16.70 -8.15
C TYR A 18 11.21 15.61 -8.33
N GLU A 19 11.65 14.95 -7.26
CA GLU A 19 12.60 13.82 -7.33
C GLU A 19 12.04 12.64 -8.14
N VAL A 20 10.78 12.28 -7.91
CA VAL A 20 10.07 11.25 -8.68
C VAL A 20 10.00 11.59 -10.18
N LEU A 21 9.83 12.88 -10.51
CA LEU A 21 9.80 13.34 -11.90
C LEU A 21 11.19 13.36 -12.53
N ALA A 22 12.23 13.71 -11.76
CA ALA A 22 13.62 13.71 -12.18
C ALA A 22 14.19 12.29 -12.40
N GLU A 23 13.72 11.30 -11.63
CA GLU A 23 14.06 9.90 -11.80
C GLU A 23 13.46 9.31 -13.10
N PHE A 24 12.20 9.60 -13.39
CA PHE A 24 11.50 9.20 -14.62
C PHE A 24 12.16 9.67 -15.92
N SER A 25 13.01 10.65 -15.72
CA SER A 25 13.62 11.54 -16.64
C SER A 25 14.99 11.02 -17.10
N GLY A 26 15.55 10.04 -16.37
CA GLY A 26 16.82 9.36 -16.68
C GLY A 26 18.06 10.10 -16.18
N TYR A 27 17.90 11.07 -15.29
CA TYR A 27 18.96 11.98 -14.84
C TYR A 27 19.30 11.79 -13.35
N LEU A 28 19.41 10.54 -12.90
CA LEU A 28 19.75 10.16 -11.51
C LEU A 28 21.20 10.49 -11.09
N CYS A 29 22.03 11.06 -11.95
CA CYS A 29 23.38 11.42 -11.57
C CYS A 29 23.37 12.80 -10.91
N GLU A 30 23.56 12.79 -9.59
CA GLU A 30 23.76 13.94 -8.67
C GLU A 30 22.52 14.34 -7.85
N VAL A 31 22.09 13.46 -6.95
CA VAL A 31 21.19 13.82 -5.84
C VAL A 31 22.03 14.11 -4.59
N ASP A 32 22.69 15.26 -4.59
CA ASP A 32 22.90 16.04 -3.35
C ASP A 32 21.55 16.67 -2.96
N PRO A 33 21.37 17.42 -1.85
CA PRO A 33 20.14 18.17 -1.63
C PRO A 33 19.99 19.21 -2.77
N ILE A 34 19.29 18.81 -3.83
CA ILE A 34 19.09 19.64 -4.99
C ILE A 34 18.16 20.77 -4.54
N SER A 35 18.62 22.01 -4.66
CA SER A 35 17.75 23.18 -4.50
C SER A 35 16.56 23.04 -5.45
N ASP A 36 15.42 23.67 -5.14
CA ASP A 36 14.26 23.63 -6.04
C ASP A 36 14.69 23.88 -7.51
N GLU A 37 15.54 24.90 -7.76
CA GLU A 37 16.14 25.24 -9.05
C GLU A 37 16.89 24.09 -9.78
N GLY A 38 17.64 23.26 -9.07
CA GLY A 38 18.38 22.16 -9.68
C GLY A 38 17.44 21.06 -10.19
N VAL A 39 16.32 20.82 -9.49
CA VAL A 39 15.33 19.83 -9.93
C VAL A 39 14.52 20.34 -11.13
N LEU A 40 14.28 21.65 -11.19
CA LEU A 40 13.67 22.31 -12.36
C LEU A 40 14.47 22.06 -13.65
N SER A 41 15.80 22.17 -13.57
CA SER A 41 16.72 21.96 -14.70
C SER A 41 16.72 20.53 -15.24
N ILE A 42 16.44 19.55 -14.37
CA ILE A 42 16.39 18.13 -14.71
C ILE A 42 15.05 17.77 -15.36
N CYS A 43 13.94 18.18 -14.75
CA CYS A 43 12.59 17.90 -15.27
C CYS A 43 12.40 18.46 -16.69
N ALA A 44 12.92 19.66 -16.97
CA ALA A 44 12.89 20.30 -18.29
C ALA A 44 13.54 19.48 -19.42
N LYS A 45 14.54 18.65 -19.10
CA LYS A 45 15.32 17.87 -20.08
C LYS A 45 14.73 16.49 -20.36
N SER A 46 13.71 16.12 -19.61
CA SER A 46 13.19 14.76 -19.61
C SER A 46 12.08 14.52 -20.62
N THR A 47 12.29 13.50 -21.43
CA THR A 47 11.43 13.12 -22.55
C THR A 47 10.13 12.35 -22.26
N PRO A 48 9.75 11.92 -21.02
CA PRO A 48 8.45 11.26 -20.81
C PRO A 48 7.24 12.16 -21.12
N PHE A 49 7.45 13.48 -21.11
CA PHE A 49 6.39 14.48 -21.12
C PHE A 49 5.96 14.96 -22.49
N GLY A 50 6.31 14.27 -23.58
CA GLY A 50 6.01 14.65 -24.97
C GLY A 50 4.87 15.67 -25.08
N LEU A 51 5.25 16.95 -25.25
CA LEU A 51 4.43 18.18 -25.37
C LEU A 51 4.06 19.00 -24.11
N ILE A 52 4.48 18.67 -22.89
CA ILE A 52 4.42 19.65 -21.79
C ILE A 52 5.77 20.35 -21.72
N ASN A 53 5.78 21.62 -22.11
CA ASN A 53 6.96 22.47 -21.97
C ASN A 53 7.14 22.82 -20.49
N ILE A 54 7.80 21.92 -19.75
CA ILE A 54 8.11 22.12 -18.35
C ILE A 54 8.88 23.45 -18.18
N GLU A 55 9.74 23.84 -19.12
CA GLU A 55 10.40 25.17 -19.11
C GLU A 55 9.42 26.35 -19.12
N GLU A 56 8.28 26.23 -19.80
CA GLU A 56 7.26 27.27 -19.85
C GLU A 56 6.49 27.38 -18.53
N LEU A 57 6.06 26.25 -17.97
CA LEU A 57 5.44 26.19 -16.64
C LEU A 57 6.38 26.71 -15.54
N LEU A 58 7.68 26.42 -15.69
CA LEU A 58 8.76 26.89 -14.83
C LEU A 58 8.96 28.40 -14.93
N SER A 59 9.03 28.95 -16.15
CA SER A 59 9.21 30.39 -16.38
C SER A 59 8.07 31.24 -15.80
N GLN A 60 6.90 30.63 -15.60
CA GLN A 60 5.70 31.28 -15.07
C GLN A 60 5.52 31.08 -13.56
N GLY A 61 6.36 30.27 -12.90
CA GLY A 61 6.20 29.93 -11.48
C GLY A 61 4.92 29.14 -11.18
N GLU A 62 4.39 28.43 -12.18
CA GLU A 62 3.09 27.74 -12.13
C GLU A 62 3.22 26.24 -11.81
N VAL A 63 4.44 25.72 -11.62
CA VAL A 63 4.68 24.27 -11.49
C VAL A 63 3.98 23.67 -10.28
N ASP A 64 3.96 24.37 -9.16
CA ASP A 64 3.28 23.93 -7.93
C ASP A 64 1.77 23.79 -8.14
N ARG A 65 1.18 24.72 -8.91
CA ARG A 65 -0.23 24.63 -9.31
C ARG A 65 -0.48 23.46 -10.24
N TYR A 66 0.50 23.08 -11.05
CA TYR A 66 0.37 22.02 -12.05
C TYR A 66 0.49 20.62 -11.43
N ILE A 67 1.49 20.39 -10.58
CA ILE A 67 1.75 19.07 -9.96
C ILE A 67 0.74 18.72 -8.86
N ASP A 68 0.06 19.70 -8.28
CA ASP A 68 -1.02 19.47 -7.30
C ASP A 68 -2.39 19.23 -7.97
N THR A 69 -2.43 19.09 -9.30
CA THR A 69 -3.66 18.71 -10.02
C THR A 69 -3.81 17.20 -10.15
N ASN A 70 -5.03 16.70 -9.98
CA ASN A 70 -5.37 15.30 -10.31
C ASN A 70 -5.08 14.98 -11.79
N GLU A 71 -5.21 15.95 -12.69
CA GLU A 71 -4.99 15.75 -14.13
C GLU A 71 -3.53 15.36 -14.42
N PHE A 72 -2.58 16.01 -13.76
CA PHE A 72 -1.17 15.68 -13.87
C PHE A 72 -0.89 14.23 -13.48
N TRP A 73 -1.31 13.83 -12.28
CA TRP A 73 -1.11 12.47 -11.77
C TRP A 73 -1.83 11.43 -12.61
N GLU A 74 -3.01 11.75 -13.14
CA GLU A 74 -3.74 10.87 -14.07
C GLU A 74 -2.94 10.62 -15.36
N ARG A 75 -2.40 11.67 -15.97
CA ARG A 75 -1.57 11.55 -17.18
C ARG A 75 -0.32 10.72 -16.91
N LEU A 76 0.40 11.03 -15.82
CA LEU A 76 1.62 10.31 -15.42
C LEU A 76 1.33 8.83 -15.16
N TYR A 77 0.27 8.54 -14.39
CA TYR A 77 -0.18 7.18 -14.12
C TYR A 77 -0.51 6.44 -15.42
N LYS A 78 -1.28 7.04 -16.34
CA LYS A 78 -1.64 6.41 -17.63
C LYS A 78 -0.43 6.17 -18.52
N GLU A 79 0.57 7.04 -18.50
CA GLU A 79 1.79 6.84 -19.28
C GLU A 79 2.63 5.70 -18.70
N LYS A 80 2.85 5.68 -17.38
CA LYS A 80 3.54 4.58 -16.72
C LYS A 80 2.78 3.25 -16.89
N LEU A 81 1.45 3.28 -16.94
CA LEU A 81 0.63 2.11 -17.24
C LEU A 81 0.89 1.57 -18.66
N ARG A 82 1.12 2.44 -19.66
CA ARG A 82 1.47 2.01 -21.02
C ARG A 82 2.87 1.39 -21.07
N GLN A 83 3.81 1.99 -20.37
CA GLN A 83 5.21 1.55 -20.36
C GLN A 83 5.39 0.25 -19.58
N ASP A 84 4.82 0.18 -18.37
CA ASP A 84 4.96 -0.96 -17.49
C ASP A 84 3.73 -1.24 -16.61
N PRO A 85 2.70 -1.89 -17.19
CA PRO A 85 1.40 -2.05 -16.54
C PRO A 85 1.42 -2.91 -15.28
N LYS A 86 2.47 -3.70 -15.06
CA LYS A 86 2.55 -4.63 -13.92
C LYS A 86 2.91 -3.95 -12.60
N TYR A 87 3.46 -2.74 -12.65
CA TYR A 87 4.00 -2.06 -11.48
C TYR A 87 2.98 -1.16 -10.80
N LEU A 88 1.94 -0.72 -11.52
CA LEU A 88 0.96 0.19 -10.97
C LEU A 88 -0.17 -0.54 -10.24
N ILE A 89 -0.52 -0.01 -9.07
CA ILE A 89 -1.71 -0.44 -8.34
C ILE A 89 -2.95 0.01 -9.12
N PRO A 90 -3.89 -0.91 -9.43
CA PRO A 90 -5.08 -0.61 -10.22
C PRO A 90 -6.17 0.13 -9.44
N GLU A 91 -7.06 0.80 -10.18
CA GLU A 91 -8.10 1.67 -9.64
C GLU A 91 -8.97 0.97 -8.59
N ARG A 92 -9.19 1.68 -7.47
CA ARG A 92 -9.97 1.20 -6.34
C ARG A 92 -11.24 2.01 -6.21
N GLU A 93 -12.38 1.33 -6.14
CA GLU A 93 -13.69 1.97 -6.00
C GLU A 93 -13.79 2.87 -4.78
N ILE A 94 -13.14 2.48 -3.68
CA ILE A 94 -13.13 3.23 -2.41
C ILE A 94 -12.34 4.54 -2.51
N LEU A 95 -11.46 4.67 -3.52
CA LEU A 95 -10.69 5.88 -3.78
C LEU A 95 -11.18 6.63 -5.03
N LYS A 96 -12.30 6.23 -5.66
CA LYS A 96 -12.81 6.91 -6.86
C LYS A 96 -12.99 8.41 -6.58
N GLY A 97 -12.27 9.24 -7.34
CA GLY A 97 -12.24 10.69 -7.19
C GLY A 97 -10.98 11.23 -6.52
N GLU A 98 -10.91 11.16 -5.19
CA GLU A 98 -9.90 11.84 -4.35
C GLU A 98 -8.47 11.34 -4.61
N ASP A 99 -7.69 12.07 -5.43
CA ASP A 99 -6.23 11.95 -5.48
C ASP A 99 -5.74 10.53 -5.84
N TYR A 100 -6.61 9.74 -6.45
CA TYR A 100 -6.38 8.30 -6.67
C TYR A 100 -5.08 8.06 -7.42
N TYR A 101 -4.86 8.80 -8.51
CA TYR A 101 -3.71 8.59 -9.38
C TYR A 101 -2.40 8.88 -8.66
N ARG A 102 -2.35 9.93 -7.83
CA ARG A 102 -1.21 10.25 -6.98
C ARG A 102 -0.98 9.15 -5.95
N GLN A 103 -2.02 8.78 -5.22
CA GLN A 103 -1.98 7.73 -4.20
C GLN A 103 -1.49 6.40 -4.78
N ALA A 104 -2.02 6.00 -5.95
CA ALA A 104 -1.66 4.77 -6.63
C ALA A 104 -0.22 4.81 -7.13
N TYR A 105 0.21 5.95 -7.68
CA TYR A 105 1.57 6.12 -8.13
C TYR A 105 2.57 6.02 -6.96
N LEU A 106 2.40 6.86 -5.93
CA LEU A 106 3.30 6.89 -4.76
C LEU A 106 3.35 5.55 -4.03
N ALA A 107 2.20 4.88 -3.88
CA ALA A 107 2.16 3.55 -3.27
C ALA A 107 2.81 2.46 -4.14
N SER A 108 2.78 2.61 -5.46
CA SER A 108 3.49 1.70 -6.39
C SER A 108 5.00 1.93 -6.32
N TYR A 109 5.43 3.18 -6.22
CA TYR A 109 6.82 3.55 -6.02
C TYR A 109 7.35 3.00 -4.70
N LEU A 110 6.67 3.27 -3.57
CA LEU A 110 7.04 2.73 -2.26
C LEU A 110 7.25 1.21 -2.29
N LYS A 111 6.32 0.50 -2.92
CA LYS A 111 6.39 -0.96 -3.07
C LYS A 111 7.65 -1.39 -3.80
N ASN A 112 7.98 -0.70 -4.91
CA ASN A 112 9.16 -1.01 -5.72
C ASN A 112 10.45 -0.80 -4.92
N GLU A 113 10.53 0.32 -4.21
CA GLU A 113 11.71 0.66 -3.40
C GLU A 113 11.93 -0.34 -2.27
N LEU A 114 10.87 -0.72 -1.56
CA LEU A 114 10.92 -1.74 -0.53
C LEU A 114 11.32 -3.12 -1.08
N GLU A 115 10.89 -3.47 -2.29
CA GLU A 115 11.17 -4.76 -2.92
C GLU A 115 12.60 -4.85 -3.49
N ASN A 116 13.09 -3.78 -4.11
CA ASN A 116 14.35 -3.79 -4.84
C ASN A 116 15.53 -3.14 -4.09
N ARG A 117 15.27 -2.42 -2.99
CA ARG A 117 16.28 -1.62 -2.26
C ARG A 117 17.06 -0.69 -3.19
N THR A 118 16.33 -0.03 -4.07
CA THR A 118 16.89 0.85 -5.09
C THR A 118 17.35 2.18 -4.48
N LEU A 119 16.67 2.66 -3.44
CA LEU A 119 17.13 3.73 -2.56
C LEU A 119 17.97 3.20 -1.39
N ASP A 120 18.87 4.05 -0.88
CA ASP A 120 19.54 3.79 0.39
C ASP A 120 18.59 3.98 1.58
N ASP A 121 19.05 3.61 2.79
CA ASP A 121 18.20 3.61 3.98
C ASP A 121 17.73 5.04 4.37
N GLU A 122 18.53 6.08 4.06
CA GLU A 122 18.20 7.47 4.40
C GLU A 122 17.16 8.04 3.44
N ASP A 123 17.32 7.81 2.14
CA ASP A 123 16.36 8.22 1.12
C ASP A 123 15.01 7.50 1.29
N LEU A 124 15.05 6.20 1.60
CA LEU A 124 13.85 5.43 1.90
C LEU A 124 13.15 5.97 3.16
N GLU A 125 13.90 6.35 4.20
CA GLU A 125 13.33 6.95 5.41
C GLU A 125 12.69 8.31 5.12
N ARG A 126 13.33 9.17 4.32
CA ARG A 126 12.75 10.45 3.88
C ARG A 126 11.46 10.25 3.09
N PHE A 127 11.47 9.34 2.11
CA PHE A 127 10.31 9.04 1.28
C PHE A 127 9.15 8.47 2.12
N ILE A 128 9.44 7.57 3.04
CA ILE A 128 8.46 7.00 3.97
C ILE A 128 7.88 8.09 4.88
N ASN A 129 8.72 8.97 5.42
CA ASN A 129 8.27 10.08 6.26
C ASN A 129 7.35 11.05 5.51
N MET A 130 7.60 11.31 4.22
CA MET A 130 6.68 12.07 3.38
C MET A 130 5.33 11.38 3.21
N CYS A 131 5.36 10.08 2.90
CA CYS A 131 4.14 9.30 2.72
C CYS A 131 3.34 9.14 4.03
N SER A 132 4.00 9.32 5.17
CA SER A 132 3.48 9.07 6.51
C SER A 132 2.19 9.85 6.77
N GLY A 133 1.13 9.13 7.14
CA GLY A 133 -0.19 9.71 7.45
C GLY A 133 -1.02 10.21 6.26
N ASN A 134 -0.44 10.30 5.06
CA ASN A 134 -1.09 10.85 3.86
C ASN A 134 -1.53 9.77 2.87
N LEU A 135 -0.84 8.63 2.84
CA LEU A 135 -1.21 7.52 1.98
C LEU A 135 -2.44 6.76 2.53
N LYS A 136 -3.55 6.88 1.80
CA LYS A 136 -4.76 6.07 1.97
C LYS A 136 -4.62 4.70 1.30
N LEU A 137 -3.81 4.62 0.24
CA LEU A 137 -3.46 3.40 -0.47
C LEU A 137 -2.03 2.99 -0.13
N VAL A 138 -1.84 1.80 0.42
CA VAL A 138 -0.52 1.30 0.81
C VAL A 138 -0.35 -0.13 0.30
N SER A 139 0.74 -0.38 -0.40
CA SER A 139 1.15 -1.72 -0.81
C SER A 139 2.63 -1.92 -0.51
N ILE A 140 2.96 -2.88 0.34
CA ILE A 140 4.33 -3.06 0.84
C ILE A 140 5.05 -4.19 0.10
N GLY A 141 4.34 -5.20 -0.41
CA GLY A 141 4.98 -6.30 -1.14
C GLY A 141 6.05 -7.02 -0.32
N ARG A 142 7.10 -7.55 -0.97
CA ARG A 142 8.29 -8.04 -0.24
C ARG A 142 9.13 -6.86 0.24
N PHE A 143 9.72 -6.99 1.42
CA PHE A 143 10.60 -5.98 1.98
C PHE A 143 11.65 -6.63 2.86
N ALA A 144 12.78 -5.95 3.07
CA ALA A 144 13.84 -6.39 3.96
C ALA A 144 14.48 -5.20 4.65
N GLY A 145 14.94 -5.36 5.89
CA GLY A 145 15.65 -4.30 6.65
C GLY A 145 14.75 -3.30 7.36
N VAL A 146 13.45 -3.30 7.07
CA VAL A 146 12.47 -2.45 7.77
C VAL A 146 11.61 -3.31 8.69
N ASN A 147 11.39 -2.86 9.93
CA ASN A 147 10.49 -3.52 10.86
C ASN A 147 9.03 -3.31 10.45
N LEU A 148 8.23 -4.39 10.36
CA LEU A 148 6.83 -4.31 9.93
C LEU A 148 5.95 -3.45 10.84
N GLU A 149 6.13 -3.52 12.16
CA GLU A 149 5.34 -2.72 13.10
C GLU A 149 5.62 -1.22 12.93
N TYR A 150 6.90 -0.86 12.78
CA TYR A 150 7.30 0.50 12.45
C TYR A 150 6.69 0.95 11.12
N LEU A 151 6.87 0.16 10.06
CA LEU A 151 6.37 0.47 8.72
C LEU A 151 4.84 0.69 8.71
N LEU A 152 4.08 -0.15 9.42
CA LEU A 152 2.63 0.02 9.53
C LEU A 152 2.24 1.23 10.39
N SER A 153 3.04 1.59 11.39
CA SER A 153 2.77 2.76 12.24
C SER A 153 2.76 4.08 11.47
N LEU A 154 3.47 4.14 10.34
CA LEU A 154 3.58 5.30 9.45
C LEU A 154 2.32 5.53 8.61
N PHE A 155 1.44 4.53 8.53
CA PHE A 155 0.19 4.62 7.75
C PHE A 155 -1.05 4.47 8.63
N PRO A 156 -1.26 5.30 9.66
CA PRO A 156 -2.33 5.12 10.64
C PRO A 156 -3.74 5.34 10.08
N LYS A 157 -3.85 5.96 8.89
CA LYS A 157 -5.11 6.31 8.23
C LYS A 157 -5.34 5.59 6.90
N ALA A 158 -4.57 4.54 6.59
CA ALA A 158 -4.75 3.81 5.34
C ALA A 158 -6.18 3.26 5.24
N LEU A 159 -6.82 3.47 4.08
CA LEU A 159 -8.09 2.85 3.70
C LEU A 159 -7.87 1.47 3.09
N HIS A 160 -6.74 1.32 2.41
CA HIS A 160 -6.33 0.10 1.73
C HIS A 160 -4.90 -0.26 2.13
N LEU A 161 -4.73 -1.44 2.68
CA LEU A 161 -3.41 -2.00 2.94
C LEU A 161 -3.26 -3.33 2.21
N SER A 162 -2.15 -3.50 1.50
CA SER A 162 -1.75 -4.74 0.86
C SER A 162 -0.36 -5.16 1.33
N LEU A 163 -0.30 -6.29 2.02
CA LEU A 163 0.93 -7.02 2.34
C LEU A 163 1.09 -8.23 1.40
N LYS A 164 0.37 -8.27 0.27
CA LYS A 164 0.38 -9.41 -0.64
C LYS A 164 1.81 -9.81 -1.03
N ASP A 165 2.09 -11.11 -1.00
CA ASP A 165 3.39 -11.72 -1.34
C ASP A 165 4.57 -11.29 -0.45
N SER A 166 4.30 -10.68 0.72
CA SER A 166 5.32 -10.15 1.63
C SER A 166 6.07 -11.18 2.47
N LYS A 167 5.53 -12.40 2.58
CA LYS A 167 6.11 -13.50 3.39
C LYS A 167 6.42 -13.11 4.84
N VAL A 168 5.58 -12.28 5.44
CA VAL A 168 5.76 -11.79 6.81
C VAL A 168 5.65 -12.89 7.88
N GLY A 169 5.07 -14.06 7.53
CA GLY A 169 5.04 -15.24 8.38
C GLY A 169 4.04 -15.17 9.55
N PRO A 170 3.89 -16.24 10.35
CA PRO A 170 2.84 -16.33 11.36
C PRO A 170 2.93 -15.29 12.48
N GLN A 171 4.16 -14.89 12.84
CA GLN A 171 4.41 -13.92 13.93
C GLN A 171 3.86 -12.52 13.60
N ALA A 172 3.76 -12.18 12.32
CA ALA A 172 3.18 -10.91 11.88
C ALA A 172 1.68 -10.79 12.19
N GLY A 173 0.98 -11.90 12.47
CA GLY A 173 -0.45 -11.89 12.82
C GLY A 173 -0.77 -10.93 13.96
N GLY A 174 0.04 -10.91 15.02
CA GLY A 174 -0.16 -10.00 16.16
C GLY A 174 0.07 -8.53 15.81
N ILE A 175 1.06 -8.24 14.97
CA ILE A 175 1.36 -6.89 14.48
C ILE A 175 0.19 -6.38 13.61
N ILE A 176 -0.28 -7.22 12.68
CA ILE A 176 -1.39 -6.88 11.79
C ILE A 176 -2.69 -6.71 12.59
N ARG A 177 -2.95 -7.56 13.59
CA ARG A 177 -4.09 -7.41 14.51
C ARG A 177 -4.05 -6.04 15.19
N ASN A 178 -2.92 -5.67 15.79
CA ASN A 178 -2.76 -4.39 16.48
C ASN A 178 -3.00 -3.21 15.52
N TYR A 179 -2.51 -3.31 14.29
CA TYR A 179 -2.75 -2.30 13.27
C TYR A 179 -4.23 -2.16 12.90
N ILE A 180 -4.94 -3.27 12.66
CA ILE A 180 -6.39 -3.27 12.38
C ILE A 180 -7.19 -2.66 13.54
N GLU A 181 -6.83 -2.98 14.78
CA GLU A 181 -7.53 -2.47 15.96
C GLU A 181 -7.35 -0.95 16.15
N ARG A 182 -6.19 -0.41 15.77
CA ARG A 182 -5.87 1.03 15.86
C ARG A 182 -6.39 1.84 14.67
N ASN A 183 -6.31 1.29 13.45
CA ASN A 183 -6.75 1.97 12.23
C ASN A 183 -8.28 1.89 12.10
N LYS A 184 -8.95 3.01 12.37
CA LYS A 184 -10.43 3.12 12.29
C LYS A 184 -10.96 3.36 10.87
N TYR A 185 -10.08 3.49 9.89
CA TYR A 185 -10.41 3.83 8.51
C TYR A 185 -10.24 2.63 7.57
N LEU A 186 -9.41 1.65 7.92
CA LEU A 186 -9.08 0.51 7.06
C LEU A 186 -10.33 -0.22 6.57
N GLN A 187 -10.54 -0.21 5.26
CA GLN A 187 -11.69 -0.80 4.58
C GLN A 187 -11.31 -2.09 3.85
N THR A 188 -10.12 -2.14 3.25
CA THR A 188 -9.64 -3.38 2.62
C THR A 188 -8.26 -3.76 3.10
N LEU A 189 -8.10 -5.04 3.41
CA LEU A 189 -6.83 -5.62 3.78
C LEU A 189 -6.53 -6.82 2.88
N ASN A 190 -5.37 -6.80 2.22
CA ASN A 190 -4.89 -7.90 1.39
C ASN A 190 -3.66 -8.53 2.03
N LEU A 191 -3.84 -9.74 2.56
CA LEU A 191 -2.82 -10.58 3.19
C LEU A 191 -2.56 -11.84 2.34
N LYS A 192 -2.91 -11.83 1.05
CA LYS A 192 -2.69 -12.99 0.19
C LYS A 192 -1.20 -13.39 0.18
N SER A 193 -0.89 -14.68 0.29
CA SER A 193 0.50 -15.17 0.14
C SER A 193 1.46 -14.54 1.18
N CYS A 194 1.03 -14.50 2.45
CA CYS A 194 1.82 -13.94 3.57
C CYS A 194 2.40 -15.00 4.52
N GLU A 195 2.15 -16.29 4.26
CA GLU A 195 2.65 -17.42 5.08
C GLU A 195 2.17 -17.35 6.55
N LEU A 196 0.94 -16.85 6.79
CA LEU A 196 0.43 -16.58 8.15
C LEU A 196 0.10 -17.84 8.97
N GLY A 197 -0.32 -18.92 8.33
CA GLY A 197 -0.81 -20.14 8.98
C GLY A 197 -2.00 -19.93 9.91
N ASP A 198 -2.35 -20.98 10.66
CA ASP A 198 -3.46 -20.95 11.63
C ASP A 198 -3.22 -19.96 12.79
N ALA A 199 -1.95 -19.79 13.21
CA ALA A 199 -1.60 -18.85 14.28
C ALA A 199 -1.88 -17.40 13.86
N GLY A 200 -1.44 -17.01 12.67
CA GLY A 200 -1.76 -15.69 12.12
C GLY A 200 -3.25 -15.53 11.87
N ALA A 201 -3.95 -16.56 11.38
CA ALA A 201 -5.40 -16.53 11.21
C ALA A 201 -6.15 -16.29 12.53
N GLY A 202 -5.70 -16.89 13.64
CA GLY A 202 -6.27 -16.66 14.96
C GLY A 202 -6.13 -15.21 15.43
N GLU A 203 -4.99 -14.58 15.20
CA GLU A 203 -4.77 -13.16 15.52
C GLU A 203 -5.66 -12.24 14.68
N ILE A 204 -5.79 -12.52 13.37
CA ILE A 204 -6.69 -11.76 12.50
C ILE A 204 -8.15 -11.95 12.90
N ALA A 205 -8.56 -13.15 13.32
CA ALA A 205 -9.90 -13.40 13.83
C ALA A 205 -10.24 -12.52 15.05
N GLN A 206 -9.30 -12.36 15.98
CA GLN A 206 -9.47 -11.44 17.12
C GLN A 206 -9.69 -9.99 16.67
N ALA A 207 -8.95 -9.52 15.67
CA ALA A 207 -9.14 -8.19 15.10
C ALA A 207 -10.51 -8.04 14.43
N ILE A 208 -10.93 -9.03 13.63
CA ILE A 208 -12.21 -9.03 12.91
C ILE A 208 -13.37 -8.88 13.90
N ALA A 209 -13.36 -9.60 15.02
CA ALA A 209 -14.45 -9.54 16.00
C ALA A 209 -14.71 -8.11 16.51
N LYS A 210 -13.66 -7.28 16.61
CA LYS A 210 -13.70 -5.92 17.18
C LYS A 210 -13.80 -4.82 16.13
N THR A 211 -13.22 -4.99 14.95
CA THR A 211 -13.21 -3.95 13.92
C THR A 211 -14.61 -3.65 13.41
N ARG A 212 -14.82 -2.42 12.93
CA ARG A 212 -16.09 -1.93 12.37
C ARG A 212 -15.90 -1.22 11.03
N SER A 213 -14.66 -1.00 10.59
CA SER A 213 -14.31 -0.34 9.32
C SER A 213 -14.00 -1.33 8.21
N LEU A 214 -13.45 -2.50 8.52
CA LEU A 214 -13.02 -3.46 7.51
C LEU A 214 -14.23 -4.05 6.76
N ARG A 215 -14.19 -3.95 5.43
CA ARG A 215 -15.22 -4.40 4.47
C ARG A 215 -14.77 -5.59 3.64
N SER A 216 -13.48 -5.64 3.28
CA SER A 216 -12.90 -6.71 2.46
C SER A 216 -11.60 -7.22 3.05
N LEU A 217 -11.45 -8.54 3.12
CA LEU A 217 -10.23 -9.21 3.58
C LEU A 217 -9.83 -10.34 2.61
N ASP A 218 -8.61 -10.31 2.09
CA ASP A 218 -8.03 -11.41 1.32
C ASP A 218 -6.95 -12.11 2.17
N MET A 219 -7.15 -13.38 2.49
CA MET A 219 -6.20 -14.26 3.16
C MET A 219 -5.96 -15.53 2.34
N ALA A 220 -6.12 -15.48 1.02
CA ALA A 220 -5.81 -16.61 0.15
C ALA A 220 -4.32 -16.99 0.21
N PHE A 221 -4.00 -18.28 0.01
CA PHE A 221 -2.61 -18.79 0.04
C PHE A 221 -1.85 -18.44 1.34
N ASN A 222 -2.39 -18.77 2.50
CA ASN A 222 -1.72 -18.51 3.78
C ASN A 222 -1.49 -19.76 4.61
N ASP A 223 -1.57 -20.94 4.01
CA ASP A 223 -1.40 -22.22 4.72
C ASP A 223 -2.30 -22.33 5.96
N ILE A 224 -3.53 -21.82 5.86
CA ILE A 224 -4.57 -21.92 6.89
C ILE A 224 -5.28 -23.27 6.74
N SER A 225 -5.40 -24.02 7.84
CA SER A 225 -6.14 -25.28 7.86
C SER A 225 -7.64 -25.06 8.09
N LEU A 226 -8.43 -26.13 8.06
CA LEU A 226 -9.84 -26.06 8.44
C LEU A 226 -10.06 -25.53 9.87
N ALA A 227 -9.10 -25.74 10.78
CA ALA A 227 -9.18 -25.22 12.14
C ALA A 227 -9.08 -23.69 12.17
N GLY A 228 -8.07 -23.11 11.50
CA GLY A 228 -7.94 -21.66 11.40
C GLY A 228 -9.13 -20.99 10.71
N VAL A 229 -9.70 -21.65 9.69
CA VAL A 229 -10.91 -21.16 9.01
C VAL A 229 -12.13 -21.17 9.92
N ARG A 230 -12.31 -22.18 10.77
CA ARG A 230 -13.39 -22.19 11.78
C ARG A 230 -13.25 -21.00 12.74
N THR A 231 -12.05 -20.74 13.23
CA THR A 231 -11.75 -19.59 14.09
C THR A 231 -12.12 -18.26 13.41
N LEU A 232 -11.77 -18.10 12.13
CA LEU A 232 -12.15 -16.93 11.35
C LEU A 232 -13.67 -16.82 11.20
N CYS A 233 -14.36 -17.93 10.92
CA CYS A 233 -15.83 -17.95 10.80
C CYS A 233 -16.53 -17.53 12.09
N GLU A 234 -16.06 -17.97 13.26
CA GLU A 234 -16.61 -17.56 14.56
C GLU A 234 -16.50 -16.04 14.79
N ALA A 235 -15.33 -15.45 14.48
CA ALA A 235 -15.15 -14.01 14.56
C ALA A 235 -16.05 -13.25 13.56
N ILE A 236 -16.22 -13.79 12.36
CA ILE A 236 -17.10 -13.23 11.34
C ILE A 236 -18.56 -13.24 11.78
N LEU A 237 -19.02 -14.27 12.51
CA LEU A 237 -20.40 -14.35 13.01
C LEU A 237 -20.76 -13.18 13.94
N VAL A 238 -19.80 -12.61 14.65
CA VAL A 238 -20.03 -11.43 15.51
C VAL A 238 -19.67 -10.09 14.85
N ASN A 239 -18.96 -10.09 13.72
CA ASN A 239 -18.61 -8.89 12.97
C ASN A 239 -19.70 -8.47 11.96
N ASN A 240 -20.17 -7.22 12.00
CA ASN A 240 -21.24 -6.73 11.11
C ASN A 240 -20.74 -5.81 9.99
N SER A 241 -19.42 -5.65 9.85
CA SER A 241 -18.83 -4.72 8.89
C SER A 241 -18.27 -5.41 7.65
N LEU A 242 -17.75 -6.63 7.80
CA LEU A 242 -17.10 -7.38 6.75
C LEU A 242 -18.14 -7.88 5.74
N GLY A 243 -17.96 -7.52 4.47
CA GLY A 243 -18.81 -7.93 3.36
C GLY A 243 -18.15 -8.95 2.43
N ILE A 244 -16.81 -9.01 2.42
CA ILE A 244 -16.07 -9.94 1.55
C ILE A 244 -14.90 -10.55 2.33
N ILE A 245 -14.76 -11.87 2.24
CA ILE A 245 -13.55 -12.58 2.66
C ILE A 245 -13.12 -13.61 1.61
N ASP A 246 -11.84 -13.59 1.24
CA ASP A 246 -11.23 -14.60 0.39
C ASP A 246 -10.29 -15.47 1.21
N LEU A 247 -10.63 -16.75 1.32
CA LEU A 247 -9.84 -17.79 1.97
C LEU A 247 -9.37 -18.84 0.95
N SER A 248 -9.54 -18.60 -0.36
CA SER A 248 -9.21 -19.59 -1.39
C SER A 248 -7.76 -20.07 -1.31
N ARG A 249 -7.53 -21.28 -1.82
CA ARG A 249 -6.16 -21.83 -1.97
C ARG A 249 -5.33 -21.83 -0.68
N ASN A 250 -5.97 -21.99 0.46
CA ASN A 250 -5.34 -22.39 1.72
C ASN A 250 -5.13 -23.92 1.77
N ILE A 251 -4.55 -24.43 2.85
CA ILE A 251 -4.23 -25.87 2.97
C ILE A 251 -5.43 -26.67 3.46
N TRP A 252 -6.33 -26.97 2.53
CA TRP A 252 -7.38 -27.96 2.75
C TRP A 252 -6.91 -29.29 2.17
N GLY A 253 -6.80 -30.32 3.00
CA GLY A 253 -6.67 -31.68 2.46
C GLY A 253 -7.88 -32.02 1.58
N PRO A 254 -7.79 -32.99 0.63
CA PRO A 254 -8.93 -33.42 -0.19
C PRO A 254 -10.17 -33.82 0.64
N ARG A 255 -9.96 -34.28 1.88
CA ARG A 255 -11.00 -34.64 2.83
C ARG A 255 -11.69 -33.43 3.50
N GLU A 256 -11.01 -32.29 3.54
CA GLU A 256 -11.45 -31.08 4.25
C GLU A 256 -12.13 -30.06 3.33
N LEU A 257 -11.93 -30.19 2.01
CA LEU A 257 -12.53 -29.28 1.02
C LEU A 257 -14.07 -29.27 1.08
N LYS A 258 -14.70 -30.45 1.27
CA LYS A 258 -16.15 -30.57 1.43
C LYS A 258 -16.64 -29.87 2.71
N PRO A 259 -16.08 -30.19 3.91
CA PRO A 259 -16.35 -29.43 5.14
C PRO A 259 -16.18 -27.92 4.99
N ALA A 260 -15.07 -27.46 4.41
CA ALA A 260 -14.80 -26.05 4.21
C ALA A 260 -15.87 -25.40 3.31
N SER A 261 -16.18 -26.05 2.17
CA SER A 261 -17.21 -25.57 1.25
C SER A 261 -18.59 -25.49 1.92
N ASN A 262 -18.93 -26.46 2.77
CA ASN A 262 -20.17 -26.45 3.54
C ASN A 262 -20.19 -25.32 4.56
N LEU A 263 -19.07 -25.09 5.27
CA LEU A 263 -18.92 -23.98 6.21
C LEU A 263 -19.11 -22.63 5.51
N ALA A 264 -18.47 -22.41 4.35
CA ALA A 264 -18.69 -21.19 3.55
C ALA A 264 -20.16 -21.01 3.17
N LYS A 265 -20.84 -22.07 2.74
CA LYS A 265 -22.26 -22.00 2.38
C LYS A 265 -23.13 -21.63 3.57
N GLN A 266 -22.91 -22.25 4.72
CA GLN A 266 -23.63 -21.92 5.95
C GLN A 266 -23.40 -20.46 6.36
N MET A 267 -22.15 -20.00 6.30
CA MET A 267 -21.81 -18.62 6.65
C MET A 267 -22.41 -17.59 5.66
N LYS A 268 -22.46 -17.90 4.36
CA LYS A 268 -23.17 -17.09 3.34
C LYS A 268 -24.68 -17.02 3.55
N GLN A 269 -25.27 -18.04 4.16
CA GLN A 269 -26.70 -18.05 4.51
C GLN A 269 -26.96 -17.29 5.82
N ALA A 270 -26.06 -17.43 6.79
CA ALA A 270 -26.15 -16.76 8.08
C ALA A 270 -25.84 -15.25 8.01
N LYS A 271 -25.01 -14.82 7.05
CA LYS A 271 -24.67 -13.42 6.80
C LYS A 271 -24.67 -13.12 5.31
N ASN A 272 -25.06 -11.90 4.94
CA ASN A 272 -24.91 -11.38 3.58
C ASN A 272 -23.43 -11.06 3.29
N LEU A 273 -22.59 -12.10 3.29
CA LEU A 273 -21.14 -12.06 3.20
C LEU A 273 -20.69 -12.89 1.99
N ILE A 274 -19.80 -12.35 1.18
CA ILE A 274 -19.16 -13.08 0.09
C ILE A 274 -17.93 -13.80 0.63
N ILE A 275 -18.01 -15.13 0.69
CA ILE A 275 -16.89 -15.99 1.12
C ILE A 275 -16.38 -16.80 -0.06
N LYS A 276 -15.07 -16.75 -0.32
CA LYS A 276 -14.39 -17.60 -1.29
C LYS A 276 -13.51 -18.61 -0.53
N ILE A 277 -13.60 -19.89 -0.88
CA ILE A 277 -12.90 -21.01 -0.21
C ILE A 277 -12.17 -21.93 -1.20
N VAL A 278 -12.48 -21.85 -2.49
CA VAL A 278 -11.86 -22.68 -3.53
C VAL A 278 -10.82 -21.87 -4.28
#